data_AF-A0AAQ4FLA1-F1
#
_entry.id   AF-A0AAQ4FLA1-F1
#
_cell.length_a   1.000
_cell.length_b   1.000
_cell.length_c   1.000
_cell.angle_alpha   90.00
_cell.angle_beta   90.00
_cell.angle_gamma   90.00
#
_symmetry.space_group_name_H-M   'P 1'
#
loop_
_entity.id
_entity.type
_entity.pdbx_description
1 polymer ?
#
loop_
_entity_poly.entity_id
_entity_poly.type
_entity_poly.pdbx_seq_one_letter_code
_entity_poly.pdbx_strand_id
1 'polypeptide(L)' 'MKSVAAVLSAVLLSAVLIVEAQRFPGGGGFPGGGFSGGPGFPRPGGGRRCGSEICHFGQRCIYQQVYCIRAPCPPIPRCV' A
#
# COMPACT_ATOMS: atom_id res chain seq x y z
N MET A 1 -11.12 -46.49 -25.31
CA MET A 1 -12.19 -45.93 -24.46
C MET A 1 -11.73 -45.63 -23.03
N LYS A 2 -11.05 -46.56 -22.35
CA LYS A 2 -10.53 -46.38 -20.97
C LYS A 2 -9.59 -45.18 -20.81
N SER A 3 -8.72 -44.94 -21.80
CA SER A 3 -7.79 -43.80 -21.80
C SER A 3 -8.48 -42.45 -22.00
N VAL A 4 -9.62 -42.42 -22.70
CA VAL A 4 -10.37 -41.17 -22.94
C VAL A 4 -11.05 -40.70 -21.66
N ALA A 5 -11.61 -41.62 -20.87
CA ALA A 5 -12.17 -41.32 -19.55
C ALA A 5 -11.10 -40.79 -18.58
N ALA A 6 -9.91 -41.40 -18.58
CA ALA A 6 -8.78 -40.96 -17.75
C ALA A 6 -8.29 -39.54 -18.13
N VAL A 7 -8.22 -39.24 -19.43
CA VAL A 7 -7.83 -37.90 -19.91
C VAL A 7 -8.90 -36.87 -19.56
N LEU A 8 -10.18 -37.18 -19.73
CA LEU A 8 -11.28 -36.28 -19.34
C LEU A 8 -11.29 -36.00 -17.85
N SER A 9 -11.09 -37.03 -17.00
CA SER A 9 -11.00 -36.83 -15.55
C SER A 9 -9.80 -35.97 -15.16
N ALA A 10 -8.65 -36.16 -15.80
CA ALA A 10 -7.47 -35.36 -15.54
C ALA A 10 -7.67 -33.89 -15.95
N VAL A 11 -8.30 -33.65 -17.11
CA VAL A 11 -8.61 -32.29 -17.59
C VAL A 11 -9.60 -31.58 -16.67
N LEU A 12 -10.65 -32.28 -16.20
CA LEU A 12 -11.62 -31.73 -15.24
C LEU A 12 -10.96 -31.40 -13.90
N LEU A 13 -10.12 -32.30 -13.36
CA LEU A 13 -9.36 -32.05 -12.13
C LEU A 13 -8.43 -30.83 -12.28
N SER A 14 -7.74 -30.72 -13.41
CA SER A 14 -6.86 -29.59 -13.71
C SER A 14 -7.62 -28.27 -13.73
N ALA A 15 -8.79 -28.24 -14.38
CA ALA A 15 -9.61 -27.04 -14.50
C ALA A 15 -10.15 -26.57 -13.14
N VAL A 16 -10.59 -27.49 -12.28
CA VAL A 16 -11.07 -27.17 -10.93
C VAL A 16 -9.95 -26.59 -10.07
N LEU A 17 -8.74 -27.15 -10.12
CA LEU A 17 -7.59 -26.64 -9.37
C LEU A 17 -7.19 -25.22 -9.80
N ILE A 18 -7.25 -24.91 -11.09
CA ILE A 18 -6.94 -23.56 -11.62
C ILE A 18 -7.98 -22.54 -11.14
N VAL A 19 -9.28 -22.89 -11.17
CA VAL A 19 -10.37 -22.00 -10.73
C VAL A 19 -10.31 -21.71 -9.23
N GLU A 20 -10.02 -22.72 -8.40
CA GLU A 20 -9.85 -22.53 -6.94
C GLU A 20 -8.61 -21.68 -6.61
N ALA A 21 -7.51 -21.83 -7.37
CA ALA A 21 -6.32 -20.99 -7.19
C ALA A 21 -6.60 -19.50 -7.50
N GLN A 22 -7.52 -19.20 -8.41
CA GLN A 22 -7.94 -17.83 -8.71
C GLN A 22 -9.02 -17.30 -7.75
N ARG A 23 -9.59 -18.14 -6.89
CA ARG A 23 -10.57 -17.72 -5.87
C ARG A 23 -9.96 -16.81 -4.79
N PHE A 24 -8.63 -16.78 -4.70
CA PHE A 24 -7.88 -15.79 -3.92
C PHE A 24 -7.03 -14.89 -4.84
N PRO A 25 -7.59 -13.80 -5.40
CA PRO A 25 -6.82 -12.80 -6.15
C PRO A 25 -5.92 -11.93 -5.24
N GLY A 26 -5.39 -12.46 -4.13
CA GLY A 26 -4.73 -11.69 -3.07
C GLY A 26 -3.47 -12.30 -2.47
N GLY A 27 -2.84 -13.26 -3.15
CA GLY A 27 -1.66 -13.98 -2.61
C GLY A 27 -0.39 -13.86 -3.45
N GLY A 28 -0.32 -12.93 -4.40
CA GLY A 28 0.91 -12.61 -5.10
C GLY A 28 1.85 -11.84 -4.19
N GLY A 29 2.69 -12.54 -3.45
CA GLY A 29 3.84 -11.98 -2.74
C GLY A 29 4.85 -11.43 -3.75
N PHE A 30 4.55 -10.27 -4.34
CA PHE A 30 5.56 -9.46 -5.00
C PHE A 30 6.36 -8.75 -3.90
N PRO A 31 7.68 -8.96 -3.78
CA PRO A 31 8.54 -8.07 -3.02
C PRO A 31 8.60 -6.72 -3.77
N GLY A 32 7.63 -5.85 -3.48
CA GLY A 32 7.62 -4.45 -3.89
C GLY A 32 6.50 -4.07 -4.85
N GLY A 33 5.45 -3.41 -4.34
CA GLY A 33 4.64 -2.52 -5.18
C GLY A 33 3.13 -2.52 -5.01
N GLY A 34 2.59 -2.70 -3.79
CA GLY A 34 1.19 -2.42 -3.49
C GLY A 34 0.90 -0.91 -3.47
N PHE A 35 0.17 -0.44 -4.48
CA PHE A 35 -0.75 0.70 -4.42
C PHE A 35 -2.14 0.03 -4.31
N SER A 36 -3.01 0.31 -3.34
CA SER A 36 -3.49 1.59 -2.85
C SER A 36 -4.17 1.36 -1.50
N GLY A 37 -3.90 2.21 -0.51
CA GLY A 37 -4.74 2.36 0.70
C GLY A 37 -5.01 1.10 1.53
N GLY A 38 -4.05 0.69 2.37
CA GLY A 38 -4.28 -0.27 3.46
C GLY A 38 -4.01 0.36 4.83
N PRO A 39 -4.67 -0.09 5.91
CA PRO A 39 -4.57 0.53 7.24
C PRO A 39 -3.28 0.11 7.95
N GLY A 40 -2.55 1.09 8.52
CA GLY A 40 -1.70 0.80 9.69
C GLY A 40 -0.17 0.82 9.55
N PHE A 41 0.44 1.37 8.49
CA PHE A 41 1.90 1.55 8.47
C PHE A 41 2.31 3.01 8.19
N PRO A 42 3.11 3.65 9.06
CA PRO A 42 3.72 4.94 8.74
C PRO A 42 4.80 4.72 7.67
N ARG A 43 4.42 4.84 6.39
CA ARG A 43 5.35 4.84 5.25
C ARG A 43 6.27 6.07 5.34
N PRO A 44 7.59 5.91 5.49
CA PRO A 44 8.54 7.02 5.40
C PRO A 44 8.69 7.42 3.93
N GLY A 45 8.31 8.65 3.58
CA GLY A 45 8.79 9.29 2.35
C GLY A 45 7.76 9.65 1.27
N GLY A 46 6.48 9.29 1.39
CA GLY A 46 5.46 9.87 0.51
C GLY A 46 5.05 11.24 1.04
N GLY A 47 5.57 12.33 0.45
CA GLY A 47 5.47 13.71 0.92
C GLY A 47 4.21 14.02 1.72
N ARG A 48 4.35 14.12 3.05
CA ARG A 48 3.25 14.54 3.91
C ARG A 48 3.02 16.02 3.66
N ARG A 49 1.77 16.41 3.39
CA ARG A 49 1.40 17.84 3.40
C ARG A 49 1.81 18.43 4.74
N CYS A 50 2.58 19.50 4.68
CA CYS A 50 3.09 20.26 5.80
C CYS A 50 2.60 21.70 5.63
N GLY A 51 1.43 21.99 6.19
CA GLY A 51 0.71 23.23 5.88
C GLY A 51 0.31 23.30 4.41
N SER A 52 0.78 24.34 3.73
CA SER A 52 0.54 24.59 2.29
C SER A 52 1.48 23.85 1.35
N GLU A 53 2.54 23.23 1.86
CA GLU A 53 3.59 22.61 1.05
C GLU A 53 3.64 21.09 1.24
N ILE A 54 4.33 20.39 0.34
CA ILE A 54 4.55 18.95 0.42
C ILE A 54 6.03 18.73 0.67
N CYS A 55 6.38 18.06 1.78
CA CYS A 55 7.79 17.77 2.06
C CYS A 55 8.38 16.78 1.05
N HIS A 56 9.66 16.94 0.73
CA HIS A 56 10.37 16.03 -0.16
C HIS A 56 10.51 14.62 0.46
N PHE A 57 10.85 13.64 -0.38
CA PHE A 57 11.11 12.28 0.08
C PHE A 57 12.23 12.29 1.13
N GLY A 58 12.00 11.63 2.27
CA GLY A 58 12.94 11.59 3.39
C GLY A 58 12.78 12.72 4.41
N GLN A 59 12.06 13.79 4.08
CA GLN A 59 11.79 14.89 5.02
C GLN A 59 10.61 14.59 5.94
N ARG A 60 10.67 15.11 7.16
CA ARG A 60 9.61 15.03 8.17
C ARG A 60 8.97 16.40 8.34
N CYS A 61 7.64 16.42 8.35
CA CYS A 61 6.90 17.60 8.77
C CYS A 61 6.92 17.73 10.29
N ILE A 62 7.48 18.83 10.79
CA ILE A 62 7.51 19.18 12.20
C ILE A 62 6.87 20.55 12.38
N TYR A 63 6.00 20.68 13.38
CA TYR A 63 5.41 21.95 13.78
C TYR A 63 6.32 22.63 14.79
N GLN A 64 6.98 23.70 14.37
CA GLN A 64 7.89 24.45 15.22
C GLN A 64 7.13 25.53 15.99
N GLN A 65 7.20 25.47 17.32
CA GLN A 65 6.65 26.52 18.17
C GLN A 65 7.45 27.81 17.96
N VAL A 66 6.78 28.90 17.61
CA VAL A 66 7.41 30.20 17.39
C VAL A 66 7.01 31.20 18.46
N TYR A 67 7.91 32.13 18.76
CA TYR A 67 7.61 33.28 19.60
C TYR A 67 7.10 34.42 18.72
N CYS A 68 5.91 34.92 19.02
CA CYS A 68 5.26 36.00 18.30
C CYS A 68 4.90 37.13 19.26
N ILE A 69 4.77 38.34 18.73
CA ILE A 69 4.58 39.57 19.53
C ILE A 69 3.24 39.55 20.29
N ARG A 70 2.22 38.87 19.75
CA ARG A 70 0.88 38.76 20.35
C ARG A 70 0.40 37.32 20.31
N ALA A 71 0.07 36.76 21.47
CA ALA A 71 -0.46 35.40 21.59
C ALA A 71 -1.92 35.29 21.11
N PRO A 72 -2.38 34.10 20.64
CA PRO A 72 -1.65 32.84 20.55
C PRO A 72 -0.73 32.75 19.32
N CYS A 73 0.45 32.17 19.48
CA CYS A 73 1.38 31.92 18.38
C CYS A 73 1.10 30.56 17.76
N PRO A 74 0.47 30.48 16.56
CA PRO A 74 0.29 29.21 15.90
C PRO A 74 1.67 28.63 15.52
N PRO A 75 1.89 27.33 15.73
CA PRO A 75 3.14 26.70 15.35
C PRO A 75 3.27 26.64 13.82
N ILE A 76 4.49 26.85 13.31
CA ILE A 76 4.75 26.93 11.87
C ILE A 76 5.19 25.55 11.37
N PRO A 77 4.55 25.00 10.31
CA PRO A 77 4.99 23.76 9.70
C PRO A 77 6.35 23.96 9.00
N ARG A 78 7.30 23.06 9.27
CA ARG A 78 8.63 23.00 8.64
C ARG A 78 8.93 21.59 8.18
N CYS A 79 9.44 21.44 6.96
CA CYS A 79 10.02 20.19 6.47
C CYS A 79 11.50 20.14 6.86
N VAL A 80 11.90 19.09 7.59
CA VAL A 80 13.29 18.83 8.00
C VAL A 80 13.80 17.50 7.50
#